data_AF-A0A846I161-F1
#
_entry.id   AF-A0A846I161-F1
#
_cell.length_a   1.000
_cell.length_b   1.000
_cell.length_c   1.000
_cell.angle_alpha   90.00
_cell.angle_beta   90.00
_cell.angle_gamma   90.00
#
_symmetry.space_group_name_H-M   'P 1'
#
loop_
_entity.id
_entity.type
_entity.pdbx_description
1 polymer ?
#
loop_
_entity_poly.entity_id
_entity_poly.type
_entity_poly.pdbx_seq_one_letter_code
_entity_poly.pdbx_strand_id
1 'polypeptide(L)'
;MNKAEIVRKELRLIIRELGLLNYNCLNSGLTLVQAHVLNYLKQNGITPFNELTIQLGIDKASLSRILNSLKTKNFIKIEKSPTDKRMKHISLLSLGMEAMINGDMEANKFINEILDLGNDTVNDNISKSLKEFRILALKNNLINDDSRIKIERLTSNYMDDAIRLTTEVFAYEQSIPKKLIPINKDLKQIWWCARVGEDIIGVVACWQENNQWHCGRFVVDKRLRGLGVGKKMAIFSLNEMFNLDVKKVFIEARDVTVTILKQLGCEILGEPIDFYGEPVTPVIIKKEDFINKIKQQTK
;
A
#
# COMPACT_ATOMS: atom_id res chain seq x y z
N MET A 1 -31.38 -8.94 16.69
CA MET A 1 -30.34 -7.97 16.31
C MET A 1 -29.70 -8.46 15.03
N ASN A 2 -29.69 -7.67 13.96
CA ASN A 2 -29.10 -8.08 12.68
C ASN A 2 -27.56 -8.03 12.75
N LYS A 3 -26.88 -8.61 11.74
CA LYS A 3 -25.40 -8.69 11.72
C LYS A 3 -24.72 -7.33 11.86
N ALA A 4 -25.25 -6.29 11.21
CA ALA A 4 -24.68 -4.94 11.25
C ALA A 4 -24.80 -4.31 12.64
N GLU A 5 -25.93 -4.52 13.32
CA GLU A 5 -26.15 -4.06 14.69
C GLU A 5 -25.21 -4.74 15.68
N ILE A 6 -24.93 -6.04 15.51
CA ILE A 6 -23.93 -6.79 16.31
C ILE A 6 -22.55 -6.16 16.14
N VAL A 7 -22.05 -6.05 14.90
CA VAL A 7 -20.73 -5.48 14.63
C VAL A 7 -20.61 -4.05 15.21
N ARG A 8 -21.62 -3.20 14.99
CA ARG A 8 -21.62 -1.82 15.51
C ARG A 8 -21.62 -1.78 17.03
N LYS A 9 -22.34 -2.67 17.70
CA LYS A 9 -22.36 -2.77 19.17
C LYS A 9 -20.99 -3.19 19.68
N GLU A 10 -20.43 -4.28 19.14
CA GLU A 10 -19.12 -4.80 19.57
C GLU A 10 -18.00 -3.80 19.33
N LEU A 11 -18.01 -3.05 18.21
CA LEU A 11 -17.04 -1.98 17.96
C LEU A 11 -17.08 -0.88 19.04
N ARG A 12 -18.27 -0.50 19.51
CA ARG A 12 -18.38 0.52 20.58
C ARG A 12 -17.90 -0.02 21.92
N LEU A 13 -18.21 -1.27 22.22
CA LEU A 13 -17.77 -1.93 23.44
C LEU A 13 -16.25 -2.08 23.44
N ILE A 14 -15.64 -2.59 22.37
CA ILE A 14 -14.19 -2.76 22.31
C ILE A 14 -13.44 -1.43 22.34
N ILE A 15 -13.97 -0.37 21.71
CA ILE A 15 -13.40 1.00 21.83
C ILE A 15 -13.37 1.46 23.29
N ARG A 16 -14.43 1.15 24.07
CA ARG A 16 -14.52 1.48 25.49
C ARG A 16 -13.56 0.65 26.33
N GLU A 17 -13.59 -0.68 26.19
CA GLU A 17 -12.78 -1.59 27.01
C GLU A 17 -11.28 -1.44 26.74
N LEU A 18 -10.88 -1.17 25.50
CA LEU A 18 -9.47 -0.90 25.15
C LEU A 18 -9.06 0.56 25.44
N GLY A 19 -9.98 1.40 25.91
CA GLY A 19 -9.69 2.80 26.21
C GLY A 19 -9.18 3.60 25.02
N LEU A 20 -9.62 3.29 23.79
CA LEU A 20 -9.05 3.87 22.55
C LEU A 20 -9.30 5.37 22.40
N LEU A 21 -10.27 5.92 23.15
CA LEU A 21 -10.57 7.35 23.18
C LEU A 21 -9.82 8.10 24.29
N ASN A 22 -9.05 7.40 25.13
CA ASN A 22 -8.30 8.00 26.22
C ASN A 22 -7.02 8.67 25.70
N TYR A 23 -6.49 9.63 26.48
CA TYR A 23 -5.21 10.28 26.17
C TYR A 23 -4.03 9.29 26.23
N ASN A 24 -4.18 8.21 27.00
CA ASN A 24 -3.22 7.12 27.12
C ASN A 24 -3.79 5.85 26.46
N CYS A 25 -3.97 5.87 25.15
CA CYS A 25 -4.56 4.76 24.40
C CYS A 25 -3.68 3.51 24.54
N LEU A 26 -4.26 2.38 24.94
CA LEU A 26 -3.53 1.11 25.15
C LEU A 26 -2.31 1.26 26.09
N ASN A 27 -2.34 2.21 27.03
CA ASN A 27 -1.21 2.52 27.92
C ASN A 27 0.08 3.03 27.22
N SER A 28 0.00 3.47 25.97
CA SER A 28 1.16 3.85 25.13
C SER A 28 1.79 5.23 25.43
N GLY A 29 1.22 6.03 26.32
CA GLY A 29 1.58 7.44 26.53
C GLY A 29 1.14 8.38 25.40
N LEU A 30 0.38 7.88 24.43
CA LEU A 30 -0.07 8.60 23.25
C LEU A 30 -1.60 8.52 23.09
N THR A 31 -2.19 9.55 22.50
CA THR A 31 -3.55 9.42 21.97
C THR A 31 -3.52 8.51 20.74
N LEU A 32 -4.64 7.84 20.43
CA LEU A 32 -4.72 6.98 19.23
C LEU A 32 -4.28 7.71 17.95
N VAL A 33 -4.70 8.97 17.80
CA VAL A 33 -4.37 9.76 16.61
C VAL A 33 -2.89 10.19 16.59
N GLN A 34 -2.28 10.44 17.75
CA GLN A 34 -0.83 10.69 17.84
C GLN A 34 -0.04 9.45 17.42
N ALA A 35 -0.42 8.27 17.93
CA ALA A 35 0.18 7.00 17.53
C ALA A 35 0.06 6.76 16.02
N HIS A 36 -1.11 6.98 15.42
CA HIS A 36 -1.30 6.86 13.97
C HIS A 36 -0.42 7.81 13.16
N VAL A 37 -0.33 9.09 13.54
CA VAL A 37 0.53 10.06 12.84
C VAL A 37 1.99 9.64 12.93
N LEU A 38 2.47 9.26 14.10
CA LEU A 38 3.86 8.88 14.28
C LEU A 38 4.19 7.58 13.53
N ASN A 39 3.30 6.58 13.56
CA ASN A 39 3.45 5.34 12.79
C ASN A 39 3.50 5.57 11.29
N TYR A 40 2.62 6.44 10.79
CA TYR A 40 2.62 6.81 9.39
C TYR A 40 3.96 7.44 8.99
N LEU A 41 4.49 8.36 9.79
CA LEU A 41 5.77 9.02 9.55
C LEU A 41 6.96 8.06 9.66
N LYS A 42 6.94 7.11 10.59
CA LYS A 42 7.96 6.07 10.73
C LYS A 42 8.06 5.23 9.45
N GLN A 43 6.92 4.82 8.91
CA GLN A 43 6.88 3.99 7.70
C GLN A 43 7.20 4.79 6.42
N ASN A 44 6.62 5.98 6.26
CA ASN A 44 6.65 6.75 5.02
C ASN A 44 7.76 7.83 4.97
N GLY A 45 8.42 8.12 6.10
CA GLY A 45 9.42 9.18 6.18
C GLY A 45 8.82 10.59 6.07
N ILE A 46 9.55 11.48 5.37
CA ILE A 46 9.14 12.89 5.21
C ILE A 46 7.84 12.96 4.44
N THR A 47 6.78 13.41 5.11
CA THR A 47 5.41 13.35 4.57
C THR A 47 4.80 14.74 4.44
N PRO A 48 4.18 15.08 3.30
CA PRO A 48 3.41 16.30 3.15
C PRO A 48 2.16 16.35 4.04
N PHE A 49 1.83 17.55 4.52
CA PHE A 49 0.62 17.76 5.33
C PHE A 49 -0.66 17.24 4.65
N ASN A 50 -0.82 17.51 3.34
CA ASN A 50 -1.99 17.05 2.60
C ASN A 50 -2.06 15.52 2.47
N GLU A 51 -0.92 14.85 2.40
CA GLU A 51 -0.87 13.38 2.37
C GLU A 51 -1.38 12.81 3.69
N LEU A 52 -0.94 13.34 4.83
CA LEU A 52 -1.46 12.95 6.14
C LEU A 52 -2.99 13.15 6.25
N THR A 53 -3.53 14.27 5.74
CA THR A 53 -4.99 14.51 5.78
C THR A 53 -5.77 13.45 5.01
N ILE A 54 -5.31 13.09 3.81
CA ILE A 54 -5.97 12.12 2.93
C ILE A 54 -5.80 10.71 3.51
N GLN A 55 -4.59 10.34 3.90
CA GLN A 55 -4.25 8.97 4.25
C GLN A 55 -4.81 8.56 5.61
N LEU A 56 -4.85 9.49 6.56
CA LEU A 56 -5.39 9.25 7.91
C LEU A 56 -6.87 9.63 8.04
N GLY A 57 -7.46 10.30 7.05
CA GLY A 57 -8.86 10.75 7.09
C GLY A 57 -9.13 11.81 8.17
N ILE A 58 -8.14 12.66 8.47
CA ILE A 58 -8.22 13.70 9.51
C ILE A 58 -8.41 15.06 8.83
N ASP A 59 -9.38 15.85 9.29
CA ASP A 59 -9.60 17.20 8.79
C ASP A 59 -8.39 18.13 9.08
N LYS A 60 -8.21 19.15 8.25
CA LYS A 60 -7.05 20.05 8.31
C LYS A 60 -6.88 20.73 9.67
N ALA A 61 -7.98 21.13 10.32
CA ALA A 61 -7.90 21.83 11.59
C ALA A 61 -7.46 20.88 12.70
N SER A 62 -8.05 19.69 12.77
CA SER A 62 -7.66 18.66 13.72
C SER A 62 -6.22 18.20 13.53
N LEU A 63 -5.81 17.90 12.29
CA LEU A 63 -4.43 17.51 12.01
C LEU A 63 -3.45 18.60 12.43
N SER A 64 -3.75 19.88 12.16
CA SER A 64 -2.88 20.98 12.60
C SER A 64 -2.73 21.04 14.13
N ARG A 65 -3.80 20.81 14.90
CA ARG A 65 -3.73 20.77 16.37
C ARG A 65 -2.88 19.59 16.85
N ILE A 66 -3.07 18.41 16.27
CA ILE A 66 -2.32 17.19 16.59
C ILE A 66 -0.82 17.38 16.30
N LEU A 67 -0.47 17.88 15.11
CA LEU A 67 0.91 18.12 14.72
C LEU A 67 1.57 19.18 15.60
N ASN A 68 0.85 20.24 15.99
CA ASN A 68 1.38 21.23 16.93
C ASN A 68 1.67 20.60 18.30
N SER A 69 0.78 19.75 18.81
CA SER A 69 1.00 19.02 20.06
C SER A 69 2.22 18.09 19.98
N LEU A 70 2.38 17.33 18.90
CA LEU A 70 3.56 16.48 18.68
C LEU A 70 4.84 17.29 18.53
N LYS A 71 4.78 18.45 17.88
CA LYS A 71 5.90 19.38 17.74
C LYS A 71 6.32 19.95 19.10
N THR A 72 5.37 20.34 19.96
CA THR A 72 5.70 20.84 21.31
C THR A 72 6.38 19.78 22.19
N LYS A 73 6.13 18.49 21.94
CA LYS A 73 6.83 17.36 22.58
C LYS A 73 8.19 17.03 21.94
N ASN A 74 8.63 17.77 20.92
CA ASN A 74 9.80 17.46 20.09
C ASN A 74 9.75 16.07 19.42
N PHE A 75 8.55 15.54 19.16
CA PHE A 75 8.39 14.25 18.50
C PHE A 75 8.49 14.35 16.97
N ILE A 76 8.14 15.52 16.43
CA ILE A 76 8.18 15.78 14.99
C ILE A 76 8.77 17.16 14.70
N LYS A 77 9.25 17.32 13.48
CA LYS A 77 9.61 18.62 12.89
C LYS A 77 8.62 18.96 11.78
N ILE A 78 8.29 20.25 11.65
CA ILE A 78 7.43 20.77 10.58
C ILE A 78 8.23 21.85 9.85
N GLU A 79 8.51 21.61 8.56
CA GLU A 79 9.28 22.51 7.71
C GLU A 79 8.47 22.95 6.50
N LYS A 80 8.75 24.13 5.96
CA LYS A 80 8.20 24.53 4.65
C LYS A 80 8.90 23.71 3.57
N SER A 81 8.15 23.30 2.54
CA SER A 81 8.77 22.60 1.41
C SER A 81 9.82 23.51 0.74
N PRO A 82 10.98 22.95 0.33
CA PRO A 82 11.98 23.67 -0.44
C PRO A 82 11.46 24.17 -1.79
N THR A 83 10.48 23.46 -2.37
CA THR A 83 9.96 23.71 -3.73
C THR A 83 8.67 24.54 -3.75
N ASP A 84 7.82 24.43 -2.72
CA ASP A 84 6.63 25.27 -2.55
C ASP A 84 6.48 25.69 -1.08
N LYS A 85 6.81 26.95 -0.77
CA LYS A 85 6.74 27.48 0.61
C LYS A 85 5.33 27.43 1.23
N ARG A 86 4.28 27.17 0.43
CA ARG A 86 2.90 26.96 0.90
C ARG A 86 2.68 25.54 1.42
N MET A 87 3.51 24.59 1.02
CA MET A 87 3.47 23.21 1.50
C MET A 87 4.29 23.05 2.78
N LYS A 88 3.79 22.22 3.70
CA LYS A 88 4.51 21.82 4.91
C LYS A 88 4.87 20.33 4.82
N HIS A 89 6.13 20.02 5.13
CA HIS A 89 6.62 18.67 5.30
C HIS A 89 6.80 18.36 6.78
N ILE A 90 6.43 17.15 7.14
CA ILE A 90 6.50 16.64 8.50
C ILE A 90 7.49 15.49 8.52
N SER A 91 8.42 15.51 9.47
CA SER A 91 9.38 14.43 9.68
C SER A 91 9.40 14.01 11.14
N LEU A 92 9.58 12.71 11.38
CA LEU A 92 9.76 12.16 12.72
C LEU A 92 11.14 12.58 13.28
N LEU A 93 11.20 12.87 14.57
CA LEU A 93 12.45 13.11 15.31
C LEU A 93 12.77 11.91 16.21
N SER A 94 14.02 11.81 16.67
CA SER A 94 14.48 10.68 17.51
C SER A 94 13.64 10.50 18.77
N LEU A 95 13.26 11.59 19.46
CA LEU A 95 12.38 11.53 20.63
C LEU A 95 10.97 11.01 20.28
N GLY A 96 10.47 11.32 19.07
CA GLY A 96 9.20 10.77 18.60
C GLY A 96 9.29 9.28 18.29
N MET A 97 10.42 8.84 17.72
CA MET A 97 10.69 7.42 17.48
C MET A 97 10.81 6.63 18.80
N GLU A 98 11.48 7.18 19.81
CA GLU A 98 11.59 6.57 21.14
C GLU A 98 10.22 6.48 21.82
N ALA A 99 9.45 7.57 21.81
CA ALA A 99 8.10 7.60 22.36
C ALA A 99 7.18 6.56 21.69
N MET A 100 7.32 6.38 20.37
CA MET A 100 6.63 5.33 19.64
C MET A 100 7.04 3.92 20.08
N ILE A 101 8.34 3.63 20.13
CA ILE A 101 8.84 2.30 20.50
C ILE A 101 8.36 1.93 21.90
N ASN A 102 8.50 2.85 22.85
CA ASN A 102 8.02 2.65 24.22
C ASN A 102 6.51 2.48 24.26
N GLY A 103 5.77 3.28 23.48
CA GLY A 103 4.32 3.18 23.38
C GLY A 103 3.84 1.86 22.78
N ASP A 104 4.51 1.37 21.74
CA ASP A 104 4.23 0.07 21.11
C ASP A 104 4.54 -1.08 22.08
N MET A 105 5.61 -0.98 22.89
CA MET A 105 5.93 -1.97 23.91
C MET A 105 4.83 -2.06 24.98
N GLU A 106 4.38 -0.93 25.52
CA GLU A 106 3.30 -0.92 26.53
C GLU A 106 1.96 -1.37 25.94
N ALA A 107 1.65 -0.96 24.70
CA ALA A 107 0.46 -1.42 23.99
C ALA A 107 0.48 -2.94 23.75
N ASN A 108 1.63 -3.49 23.34
CA ASN A 108 1.77 -4.94 23.15
C ASN A 108 1.63 -5.69 24.47
N LYS A 109 2.20 -5.18 25.56
CA LYS A 109 2.03 -5.76 26.90
C LYS A 109 0.56 -5.79 27.30
N PHE A 110 -0.15 -4.66 27.17
CA PHE A 110 -1.58 -4.57 27.47
C PHE A 110 -2.42 -5.53 26.63
N ILE A 111 -2.13 -5.64 25.32
CA ILE A 111 -2.84 -6.58 24.44
C ILE A 111 -2.52 -8.04 24.82
N ASN A 112 -1.28 -8.37 25.15
CA ASN A 112 -0.91 -9.73 25.56
C ASN A 112 -1.59 -10.13 26.87
N GLU A 113 -1.70 -9.23 27.85
CA GLU A 113 -2.46 -9.47 29.08
C GLU A 113 -3.93 -9.84 28.81
N ILE A 114 -4.53 -9.31 27.73
CA ILE A 114 -5.88 -9.68 27.29
C ILE A 114 -5.88 -11.04 26.56
N LEU A 115 -4.92 -11.26 25.65
CA LEU A 115 -4.83 -12.51 24.87
C LEU A 115 -4.50 -13.73 25.75
N ASP A 116 -3.78 -13.53 26.84
CA ASP A 116 -3.46 -14.56 27.83
C ASP A 116 -4.69 -15.05 28.61
N LEU A 117 -5.78 -14.28 28.63
CA LEU A 117 -7.07 -14.73 29.17
C LEU A 117 -7.83 -15.66 28.20
N GLY A 118 -7.38 -15.74 26.94
CA GLY A 118 -7.94 -16.56 25.89
C GLY A 118 -7.21 -17.90 25.72
N ASN A 119 -7.20 -18.40 24.48
CA ASN A 119 -6.38 -19.54 24.06
C ASN A 119 -5.91 -19.29 22.62
N ASP A 120 -4.90 -20.05 22.17
CA ASP A 120 -4.27 -19.84 20.86
C ASP A 120 -5.26 -19.83 19.70
N THR A 121 -6.23 -20.76 19.70
CA THR A 121 -7.27 -20.82 18.67
C THR A 121 -8.13 -19.55 18.64
N VAL A 122 -8.52 -19.04 19.81
CA VAL A 122 -9.30 -17.80 19.92
C VAL A 122 -8.46 -16.61 19.48
N ASN A 123 -7.20 -16.55 19.89
CA ASN A 123 -6.28 -15.44 19.59
C ASN A 123 -6.01 -15.33 18.08
N ASP A 124 -5.74 -16.47 17.42
CA ASP A 124 -5.59 -16.54 15.96
C ASP A 124 -6.86 -16.08 15.22
N ASN A 125 -8.02 -16.52 15.71
CA ASN A 125 -9.31 -16.13 15.14
C ASN A 125 -9.60 -14.63 15.30
N ILE A 126 -9.23 -14.01 16.44
CA ILE A 126 -9.36 -12.57 16.65
C ILE A 126 -8.52 -11.80 15.63
N SER A 127 -7.23 -12.13 15.52
CA SER A 127 -6.31 -11.47 14.60
C SER A 127 -6.79 -11.57 13.15
N LYS A 128 -7.19 -12.78 12.74
CA LYS A 128 -7.76 -13.03 11.41
C LYS A 128 -9.03 -12.22 11.16
N SER A 129 -9.98 -12.25 12.09
CA SER A 129 -11.28 -11.57 11.94
C SER A 129 -11.13 -10.05 11.89
N LEU A 130 -10.26 -9.47 12.74
CA LEU A 130 -9.96 -8.04 12.70
C LEU A 130 -9.30 -7.64 11.38
N LYS A 131 -8.36 -8.44 10.87
CA LYS A 131 -7.72 -8.20 9.57
C LYS A 131 -8.73 -8.27 8.43
N GLU A 132 -9.58 -9.28 8.40
CA GLU A 132 -10.63 -9.43 7.38
C GLU A 132 -11.62 -8.25 7.41
N PHE A 133 -12.10 -7.88 8.61
CA PHE A 133 -13.00 -6.75 8.78
C PHE A 133 -12.35 -5.43 8.35
N ARG A 134 -11.08 -5.19 8.70
CA ARG A 134 -10.30 -4.03 8.26
C ARG A 134 -10.23 -3.94 6.75
N ILE A 135 -9.97 -5.06 6.06
CA ILE A 135 -9.85 -5.09 4.59
C ILE A 135 -11.19 -4.86 3.92
N LEU A 136 -12.29 -5.40 4.46
CA LEU A 136 -13.63 -5.11 3.96
C LEU A 136 -13.99 -3.63 4.11
N ALA A 137 -13.69 -3.04 5.27
CA ALA A 137 -13.87 -1.60 5.50
C ALA A 137 -13.02 -0.75 4.55
N LEU A 138 -11.75 -1.12 4.34
CA LEU A 138 -10.87 -0.48 3.36
C LEU A 138 -11.47 -0.55 1.96
N LYS A 139 -11.87 -1.75 1.50
CA LYS A 139 -12.49 -1.93 0.19
C LYS A 139 -13.73 -1.06 0.03
N ASN A 140 -14.62 -1.06 1.01
CA ASN A 140 -15.82 -0.23 0.99
C ASN A 140 -15.46 1.27 0.86
N ASN A 141 -14.47 1.74 1.59
CA ASN A 141 -14.04 3.14 1.50
C ASN A 141 -13.45 3.45 0.12
N LEU A 142 -12.64 2.56 -0.45
CA LEU A 142 -12.04 2.75 -1.77
C LEU A 142 -13.02 2.64 -2.94
N ILE A 143 -14.15 1.92 -2.77
CA ILE A 143 -15.24 1.93 -3.75
C ILE A 143 -15.87 3.32 -3.82
N ASN A 144 -16.00 4.00 -2.68
CA ASN A 144 -16.64 5.31 -2.59
C ASN A 144 -15.68 6.46 -2.93
N ASP A 145 -14.42 6.34 -2.51
CA ASP A 145 -13.38 7.34 -2.74
C ASP A 145 -12.00 6.67 -2.84
N ASP A 146 -11.44 6.67 -4.05
CA ASP A 146 -10.13 6.11 -4.33
C ASP A 146 -8.98 7.12 -4.21
N SER A 147 -9.23 8.34 -3.74
CA SER A 147 -8.23 9.41 -3.55
C SER A 147 -7.08 9.01 -2.63
N ARG A 148 -7.32 8.03 -1.75
CA ARG A 148 -6.31 7.46 -0.85
C ARG A 148 -5.34 6.50 -1.55
N ILE A 149 -5.65 6.03 -2.76
CA ILE A 149 -4.76 5.15 -3.52
C ILE A 149 -3.63 5.99 -4.09
N LYS A 150 -2.44 5.81 -3.52
CA LYS A 150 -1.21 6.43 -4.01
C LYS A 150 -0.45 5.41 -4.85
N ILE A 151 0.03 5.85 -6.02
CA ILE A 151 0.90 5.05 -6.87
C ILE A 151 2.23 5.79 -6.98
N GLU A 152 3.31 5.11 -6.64
CA GLU A 152 4.64 5.71 -6.59
C GLU A 152 5.73 4.66 -6.80
N ARG A 153 6.98 5.13 -6.95
CA ARG A 153 8.15 4.23 -6.91
C ARG A 153 8.24 3.60 -5.52
N LEU A 154 8.50 2.29 -5.50
CA LEU A 154 8.64 1.54 -4.26
C LEU A 154 9.90 2.01 -3.53
N THR A 155 9.75 2.40 -2.27
CA THR A 155 10.88 2.70 -1.38
C THR A 155 11.33 1.46 -0.63
N SER A 156 12.56 1.46 -0.11
CA SER A 156 13.13 0.33 0.63
C SER A 156 12.27 -0.09 1.82
N ASN A 157 11.59 0.86 2.48
CA ASN A 157 10.73 0.60 3.65
C ASN A 157 9.54 -0.32 3.32
N TYR A 158 9.16 -0.44 2.05
CA TYR A 158 8.04 -1.27 1.59
C TYR A 158 8.49 -2.50 0.80
N MET A 159 9.80 -2.76 0.69
CA MET A 159 10.30 -3.89 -0.10
C MET A 159 9.78 -5.22 0.45
N ASP A 160 9.83 -5.42 1.76
CA ASP A 160 9.35 -6.66 2.38
C ASP A 160 7.84 -6.85 2.20
N ASP A 161 7.06 -5.77 2.27
CA ASP A 161 5.62 -5.80 2.01
C ASP A 161 5.29 -6.14 0.55
N ALA A 162 6.08 -5.60 -0.39
CA ALA A 162 5.94 -5.91 -1.81
C ALA A 162 6.32 -7.36 -2.12
N ILE A 163 7.39 -7.88 -1.53
CA ILE A 163 7.79 -9.28 -1.66
C ILE A 163 6.75 -10.20 -1.01
N ARG A 164 6.18 -9.82 0.14
CA ARG A 164 5.10 -10.57 0.77
C ARG A 164 3.86 -10.63 -0.13
N LEU A 165 3.39 -9.50 -0.67
CA LEU A 165 2.22 -9.48 -1.55
C LEU A 165 2.45 -10.28 -2.83
N THR A 166 3.60 -10.13 -3.48
CA THR A 166 3.94 -10.92 -4.67
C THR A 166 4.03 -12.41 -4.36
N THR A 167 4.58 -12.79 -3.21
CA THR A 167 4.59 -14.19 -2.75
C THR A 167 3.18 -14.72 -2.50
N GLU A 168 2.32 -13.94 -1.84
CA GLU A 168 0.94 -14.34 -1.58
C GLU A 168 0.16 -14.62 -2.87
N VAL A 169 0.32 -13.77 -3.88
CA VAL A 169 -0.40 -13.90 -5.15
C VAL A 169 0.24 -14.95 -6.07
N PHE A 170 1.55 -14.94 -6.28
CA PHE A 170 2.16 -15.88 -7.21
C PHE A 170 2.32 -17.28 -6.63
N ALA A 171 2.79 -17.42 -5.40
CA ALA A 171 3.06 -18.75 -4.85
C ALA A 171 1.81 -19.43 -4.31
N TYR A 172 0.98 -18.73 -3.53
CA TYR A 172 -0.15 -19.37 -2.85
C TYR A 172 -1.43 -19.37 -3.68
N GLU A 173 -1.65 -18.35 -4.53
CA GLU A 173 -2.84 -18.32 -5.39
C GLU A 173 -2.58 -18.94 -6.76
N GLN A 174 -1.40 -18.72 -7.37
CA GLN A 174 -1.09 -19.21 -8.73
C GLN A 174 -0.12 -20.40 -8.75
N SER A 175 0.24 -20.98 -7.60
CA SER A 175 1.13 -22.14 -7.49
C SER A 175 2.51 -21.98 -8.14
N ILE A 176 2.97 -20.73 -8.34
CA ILE A 176 4.29 -20.45 -8.91
C ILE A 176 5.37 -20.69 -7.83
N PRO A 177 6.43 -21.46 -8.11
CA PRO A 177 7.49 -21.69 -7.14
C PRO A 177 8.10 -20.39 -6.61
N LYS A 178 8.19 -20.25 -5.28
CA LYS A 178 8.73 -19.05 -4.61
C LYS A 178 10.10 -18.61 -5.15
N LYS A 179 10.94 -19.57 -5.55
CA LYS A 179 12.27 -19.31 -6.14
C LYS A 179 12.25 -18.50 -7.44
N LEU A 180 11.13 -18.46 -8.15
CA LEU A 180 10.96 -17.73 -9.41
C LEU A 180 10.42 -16.31 -9.22
N ILE A 181 10.06 -15.92 -7.99
CA ILE A 181 9.45 -14.62 -7.67
C ILE A 181 10.49 -13.51 -7.46
N PRO A 182 11.66 -13.72 -6.84
CA PRO A 182 12.69 -12.69 -6.82
C PRO A 182 13.12 -12.30 -8.24
N ILE A 183 13.46 -11.03 -8.44
CA ILE A 183 14.20 -10.57 -9.62
C ILE A 183 15.68 -10.65 -9.25
N ASN A 184 16.55 -11.06 -10.18
CA ASN A 184 17.98 -11.06 -9.96
C ASN A 184 18.44 -9.63 -9.58
N LYS A 185 19.12 -9.51 -8.43
CA LYS A 185 19.54 -8.23 -7.84
C LYS A 185 20.59 -7.50 -8.69
N ASP A 186 21.30 -8.22 -9.55
CA ASP A 186 22.33 -7.65 -10.44
C ASP A 186 21.71 -6.97 -11.68
N LEU A 187 20.42 -7.23 -11.94
CA LEU A 187 19.71 -6.58 -13.04
C LEU A 187 19.32 -5.16 -12.66
N LYS A 188 19.35 -4.26 -13.65
CA LYS A 188 18.77 -2.94 -13.51
C LYS A 188 17.25 -3.10 -13.39
N GLN A 189 16.71 -2.79 -12.21
CA GLN A 189 15.31 -2.97 -11.88
C GLN A 189 14.67 -1.71 -11.30
N ILE A 190 13.38 -1.54 -11.54
CA ILE A 190 12.56 -0.46 -11.00
C ILE A 190 11.26 -1.07 -10.49
N TRP A 191 10.90 -0.75 -9.26
CA TRP A 191 9.69 -1.22 -8.61
C TRP A 191 8.74 -0.06 -8.36
N TRP A 192 7.45 -0.31 -8.53
CA TRP A 192 6.37 0.59 -8.15
C TRP A 192 5.36 -0.16 -7.29
N CYS A 193 4.63 0.60 -6.50
CA CYS A 193 3.51 0.07 -5.74
C CYS A 193 2.28 0.97 -5.85
N ALA A 194 1.12 0.37 -5.65
CA ALA A 194 -0.06 1.06 -5.17
C ALA A 194 -0.18 0.81 -3.67
N ARG A 195 -0.40 1.88 -2.90
CA ARG A 195 -0.60 1.80 -1.45
C ARG A 195 -1.74 2.67 -0.96
N VAL A 196 -2.28 2.29 0.19
CA VAL A 196 -3.25 3.09 0.97
C VAL A 196 -2.82 3.05 2.41
N GLY A 197 -2.58 4.22 3.00
CA GLY A 197 -1.91 4.28 4.29
C GLY A 197 -0.51 3.70 4.18
N GLU A 198 -0.28 2.71 5.04
CA GLU A 198 0.88 1.83 5.11
C GLU A 198 0.67 0.48 4.41
N ASP A 199 -0.53 0.18 3.88
CA ASP A 199 -0.79 -1.08 3.19
C ASP A 199 -0.34 -1.03 1.72
N ILE A 200 0.56 -1.93 1.31
CA ILE A 200 0.82 -2.21 -0.11
C ILE A 200 -0.34 -3.06 -0.66
N ILE A 201 -1.06 -2.50 -1.64
CA ILE A 201 -2.25 -3.12 -2.25
C ILE A 201 -2.01 -3.58 -3.69
N GLY A 202 -0.89 -3.18 -4.29
CA GLY A 202 -0.45 -3.65 -5.60
C GLY A 202 1.03 -3.38 -5.83
N VAL A 203 1.64 -4.18 -6.68
CA VAL A 203 3.07 -4.10 -7.04
C VAL A 203 3.21 -4.32 -8.54
N VAL A 204 4.19 -3.66 -9.14
CA VAL A 204 4.70 -3.93 -10.48
C VAL A 204 6.21 -3.67 -10.51
N ALA A 205 6.95 -4.49 -11.23
CA ALA A 205 8.39 -4.32 -11.39
C ALA A 205 8.80 -4.45 -12.85
N CYS A 206 9.71 -3.58 -13.27
CA CYS A 206 10.39 -3.68 -14.55
C CYS A 206 11.87 -3.99 -14.32
N TRP A 207 12.46 -4.80 -15.20
CA TRP A 207 13.89 -5.09 -15.17
C TRP A 207 14.46 -5.16 -16.59
N GLN A 208 15.76 -4.90 -16.71
CA GLN A 208 16.47 -5.00 -17.97
C GLN A 208 17.30 -6.28 -18.02
N GLU A 209 17.07 -7.10 -19.05
CA GLU A 209 17.79 -8.35 -19.30
C GLU A 209 18.04 -8.46 -20.80
N ASN A 210 19.24 -8.87 -21.22
CA ASN A 210 19.61 -9.00 -22.64
C ASN A 210 19.30 -7.76 -23.50
N ASN A 211 19.55 -6.55 -22.95
CA ASN A 211 19.23 -5.26 -23.58
C ASN A 211 17.73 -5.03 -23.87
N GLN A 212 16.83 -5.79 -23.24
CA GLN A 212 15.38 -5.65 -23.34
C GLN A 212 14.79 -5.32 -21.97
N TRP A 213 13.77 -4.47 -21.97
CA TRP A 213 13.02 -4.17 -20.75
C TRP A 213 11.84 -5.12 -20.64
N HIS A 214 11.78 -5.85 -19.54
CA HIS A 214 10.67 -6.70 -19.15
C HIS A 214 9.87 -5.98 -18.06
N CYS A 215 8.57 -6.18 -18.04
CA CYS A 215 7.69 -5.76 -16.96
C CYS A 215 6.87 -6.95 -16.48
N GLY A 216 6.76 -7.08 -15.16
CA GLY A 216 6.15 -8.20 -14.51
C GLY A 216 5.98 -7.90 -13.03
N ARG A 217 5.98 -8.95 -12.21
CA ARG A 217 5.58 -8.89 -10.78
C ARG A 217 4.30 -8.08 -10.55
N PHE A 218 3.42 -8.14 -11.54
CA PHE A 218 2.23 -7.32 -11.65
C PHE A 218 1.13 -7.99 -10.83
N VAL A 219 0.91 -7.49 -9.62
CA VAL A 219 -0.05 -8.07 -8.67
C VAL A 219 -0.91 -6.98 -8.04
N VAL A 220 -2.16 -7.31 -7.79
CA VAL A 220 -3.08 -6.54 -6.93
C VAL A 220 -3.62 -7.51 -5.89
N ASP A 221 -3.70 -7.06 -4.64
CA ASP A 221 -4.31 -7.83 -3.55
C ASP A 221 -5.70 -8.30 -4.00
N LYS A 222 -5.91 -9.63 -3.97
CA LYS A 222 -7.15 -10.25 -4.45
C LYS A 222 -8.41 -9.69 -3.81
N ARG A 223 -8.31 -9.26 -2.55
CA ARG A 223 -9.42 -8.70 -1.78
C ARG A 223 -9.80 -7.31 -2.29
N LEU A 224 -8.86 -6.59 -2.90
CA LEU A 224 -9.00 -5.23 -3.41
C LEU A 224 -9.04 -5.14 -4.95
N ARG A 225 -9.15 -6.28 -5.65
CA ARG A 225 -9.42 -6.31 -7.10
C ARG A 225 -10.81 -5.73 -7.42
N GLY A 226 -10.96 -5.22 -8.64
CA GLY A 226 -12.17 -4.54 -9.11
C GLY A 226 -12.14 -3.01 -8.91
N LEU A 227 -11.15 -2.46 -8.20
CA LEU A 227 -11.01 -1.02 -7.92
C LEU A 227 -10.20 -0.25 -8.99
N GLY A 228 -9.90 -0.87 -10.14
CA GLY A 228 -9.08 -0.24 -11.19
C GLY A 228 -7.59 -0.03 -10.85
N VAL A 229 -7.12 -0.48 -9.68
CA VAL A 229 -5.73 -0.32 -9.20
C VAL A 229 -4.71 -0.82 -10.23
N GLY A 230 -4.93 -2.01 -10.81
CA GLY A 230 -4.04 -2.57 -11.82
C GLY A 230 -3.87 -1.64 -13.02
N LYS A 231 -4.97 -1.11 -13.58
CA LYS A 231 -4.91 -0.16 -14.71
C LYS A 231 -4.14 1.11 -14.33
N LYS A 232 -4.42 1.68 -13.16
CA LYS A 232 -3.70 2.89 -12.68
C LYS A 232 -2.20 2.62 -12.52
N MET A 233 -1.80 1.47 -11.97
CA MET A 233 -0.38 1.08 -11.83
C MET A 233 0.29 0.85 -13.18
N ALA A 234 -0.38 0.17 -14.12
CA ALA A 234 0.15 -0.04 -15.46
C ALA A 234 0.41 1.30 -16.17
N ILE A 235 -0.55 2.22 -16.12
CA ILE A 235 -0.38 3.57 -16.70
C ILE A 235 0.79 4.29 -16.06
N PHE A 236 0.86 4.34 -14.73
CA PHE A 236 1.92 5.05 -14.01
C PHE A 236 3.31 4.49 -14.32
N SER A 237 3.49 3.16 -14.19
CA SER A 237 4.77 2.50 -14.39
C SER A 237 5.24 2.58 -15.85
N LEU A 238 4.35 2.39 -16.83
CA LEU A 238 4.71 2.53 -18.25
C LEU A 238 5.05 3.98 -18.61
N ASN A 239 4.31 4.95 -18.08
CA ASN A 239 4.61 6.36 -18.31
C ASN A 239 6.00 6.73 -17.77
N GLU A 240 6.31 6.30 -16.54
CA GLU A 240 7.65 6.48 -15.95
C GLU A 240 8.74 5.81 -16.80
N MET A 241 8.53 4.57 -17.24
CA MET A 241 9.46 3.84 -18.10
C MET A 241 9.73 4.60 -19.41
N PHE A 242 8.69 5.07 -20.09
CA PHE A 242 8.83 5.78 -21.36
C PHE A 242 9.42 7.18 -21.21
N ASN A 243 9.30 7.80 -20.03
CA ASN A 243 10.02 9.03 -19.69
C ASN A 243 11.52 8.80 -19.41
N LEU A 244 11.94 7.56 -19.15
CA LEU A 244 13.34 7.14 -19.02
C LEU A 244 13.94 6.67 -20.36
N ASP A 245 13.41 7.16 -21.48
CA ASP A 245 13.83 6.84 -22.87
C ASP A 245 13.76 5.36 -23.24
N VAL A 246 12.99 4.56 -22.52
CA VAL A 246 12.65 3.20 -22.93
C VAL A 246 11.75 3.27 -24.16
N LYS A 247 12.06 2.51 -25.21
CA LYS A 247 11.26 2.51 -26.46
C LYS A 247 10.13 1.48 -26.46
N LYS A 248 10.37 0.34 -25.80
CA LYS A 248 9.45 -0.80 -25.75
C LYS A 248 9.64 -1.59 -24.46
N VAL A 249 8.56 -2.19 -23.98
CA VAL A 249 8.53 -3.06 -22.79
C VAL A 249 7.85 -4.38 -23.15
N PHE A 250 8.48 -5.50 -22.80
CA PHE A 250 7.98 -6.85 -22.99
C PHE A 250 7.29 -7.35 -21.71
N ILE A 251 6.16 -8.05 -21.86
CA ILE A 251 5.37 -8.53 -20.73
C ILE A 251 4.82 -9.92 -21.05
N GLU A 252 4.98 -10.86 -20.12
CA GLU A 252 4.26 -12.13 -20.13
C GLU A 252 3.07 -12.00 -19.18
N ALA A 253 1.88 -11.79 -19.74
CA ALA A 253 0.71 -11.35 -19.00
C ALA A 253 -0.35 -12.45 -18.91
N ARG A 254 -0.92 -12.65 -17.71
CA ARG A 254 -2.21 -13.37 -17.52
C ARG A 254 -3.32 -12.64 -18.30
N ASP A 255 -4.38 -13.35 -18.71
CA ASP A 255 -5.46 -12.80 -19.55
C ASP A 255 -6.09 -11.50 -19.01
N VAL A 256 -6.29 -11.42 -17.70
CA VAL A 256 -6.80 -10.20 -17.04
C VAL A 256 -5.84 -9.01 -17.26
N THR A 257 -4.54 -9.26 -17.19
CA THR A 257 -3.51 -8.24 -17.43
C THR A 257 -3.42 -7.90 -18.92
N VAL A 258 -3.52 -8.88 -19.83
CA VAL A 258 -3.60 -8.62 -21.29
C VAL A 258 -4.77 -7.69 -21.62
N THR A 259 -5.92 -7.88 -20.98
CA THR A 259 -7.11 -7.02 -21.17
C THR A 259 -6.83 -5.57 -20.78
N ILE A 260 -6.08 -5.34 -19.70
CA ILE A 260 -5.61 -4.00 -19.31
C ILE A 260 -4.64 -3.46 -20.36
N LEU A 261 -3.63 -4.24 -20.75
CA LEU A 261 -2.55 -3.81 -21.65
C LEU A 261 -3.06 -3.51 -23.07
N LYS A 262 -4.10 -4.21 -23.55
CA LYS A 262 -4.77 -3.91 -24.83
C LYS A 262 -5.35 -2.50 -24.85
N GLN A 263 -5.93 -2.04 -23.74
CA GLN A 263 -6.41 -0.66 -23.61
C GLN A 263 -5.26 0.37 -23.61
N LEU A 264 -4.03 -0.08 -23.35
CA LEU A 264 -2.82 0.73 -23.32
C LEU A 264 -1.96 0.59 -24.59
N GLY A 265 -2.47 -0.08 -25.62
CA GLY A 265 -1.81 -0.18 -26.92
C GLY A 265 -0.78 -1.29 -27.03
N CYS A 266 -0.93 -2.40 -26.29
CA CYS A 266 -0.08 -3.55 -26.49
C CYS A 266 -0.35 -4.30 -27.79
N GLU A 267 0.70 -4.89 -28.35
CA GLU A 267 0.67 -5.85 -29.45
C GLU A 267 0.93 -7.26 -28.88
N ILE A 268 0.15 -8.25 -29.33
CA ILE A 268 0.36 -9.66 -28.96
C ILE A 268 1.44 -10.23 -29.88
N LEU A 269 2.47 -10.86 -29.28
CA LEU A 269 3.63 -11.38 -30.01
C LEU A 269 3.50 -12.86 -30.40
N GLY A 270 2.58 -13.59 -29.78
CA GLY A 270 2.40 -15.02 -30.02
C GLY A 270 1.21 -15.59 -29.25
N GLU A 271 1.01 -16.89 -29.41
CA GLU A 271 -0.06 -17.62 -28.73
C GLU A 271 0.17 -17.69 -27.21
N PRO A 272 -0.90 -17.79 -26.41
CA PRO A 272 -0.79 -18.03 -24.97
C PRO A 272 -0.03 -19.34 -24.67
N ILE A 273 0.84 -19.30 -23.66
CA ILE A 273 1.67 -20.42 -23.22
C ILE A 273 1.21 -20.84 -21.81
N ASP A 274 1.05 -22.14 -21.56
CA ASP A 274 0.76 -22.62 -20.20
C ASP A 274 1.91 -22.27 -19.25
N PHE A 275 1.56 -21.63 -18.14
CA PHE A 275 2.50 -21.23 -17.11
C PHE A 275 1.88 -21.51 -15.74
N TYR A 276 2.17 -22.71 -15.23
CA TYR A 276 1.67 -23.22 -13.96
C TYR A 276 0.13 -23.35 -13.92
N GLY A 277 -0.46 -23.94 -14.96
CA GLY A 277 -1.90 -24.26 -15.01
C GLY A 277 -2.80 -23.11 -15.43
N GLU A 278 -2.25 -21.92 -15.66
CA GLU A 278 -2.94 -20.82 -16.32
C GLU A 278 -2.06 -20.28 -17.47
N PRO A 279 -2.66 -19.72 -18.53
CA PRO A 279 -1.89 -19.17 -19.64
C PRO A 279 -1.21 -17.84 -19.29
N VAL A 280 -0.08 -17.56 -19.95
CA VAL A 280 0.48 -16.22 -20.10
C VAL A 280 0.64 -15.92 -21.58
N THR A 281 0.26 -14.71 -21.98
CA THR A 281 0.40 -14.23 -23.36
C THR A 281 1.59 -13.28 -23.46
N PRO A 282 2.56 -13.51 -24.35
CA PRO A 282 3.64 -12.58 -24.59
C PRO A 282 3.11 -11.35 -25.35
N VAL A 283 3.32 -10.17 -24.76
CA VAL A 283 2.91 -8.89 -25.36
C VAL A 283 4.05 -7.87 -25.31
N ILE A 284 3.96 -6.89 -26.20
CA ILE A 284 4.86 -5.74 -26.23
C ILE A 284 4.07 -4.44 -26.19
N ILE A 285 4.57 -3.44 -25.48
CA ILE A 285 4.06 -2.07 -25.54
C ILE A 285 5.18 -1.16 -26.02
N LYS A 286 4.92 -0.42 -27.11
CA LYS A 286 5.81 0.61 -27.65
C LYS A 286 5.38 1.98 -27.12
N LYS A 287 6.35 2.87 -26.92
CA LYS A 287 6.13 4.23 -26.39
C LYS A 287 5.08 5.01 -27.20
N GLU A 288 5.15 4.95 -28.53
CA GLU A 288 4.25 5.68 -29.43
C GLU A 288 2.81 5.19 -29.31
N ASP A 289 2.59 3.87 -29.32
CA ASP A 289 1.27 3.25 -29.18
C ASP A 289 0.62 3.60 -27.85
N PHE A 290 1.40 3.54 -26.76
CA PHE A 290 0.96 3.92 -25.42
C PHE A 290 0.54 5.40 -25.36
N ILE A 291 1.39 6.31 -25.83
CA ILE A 291 1.10 7.76 -25.81
C ILE A 291 -0.16 8.06 -26.63
N ASN A 292 -0.31 7.44 -27.80
CA ASN A 292 -1.47 7.61 -28.65
C ASN A 292 -2.75 7.14 -27.95
N LYS A 293 -2.71 5.97 -27.27
CA LYS A 293 -3.85 5.45 -26.52
C LYS A 293 -4.22 6.29 -25.29
N ILE A 294 -3.24 6.80 -24.55
CA ILE A 294 -3.51 7.68 -23.40
C ILE A 294 -4.13 9.01 -23.84
N LYS A 295 -3.66 9.61 -24.95
CA LYS A 295 -4.25 10.82 -25.52
C LYS A 295 -5.70 10.63 -25.99
N GLN A 296 -6.05 9.43 -26.46
CA GLN A 296 -7.43 9.10 -26.86
C GLN A 296 -8.36 8.93 -25.66
N GLN A 297 -7.85 8.49 -24.50
CA GLN A 297 -8.65 8.29 -23.27
C GLN A 297 -8.85 9.55 -22.44
N THR A 298 -8.11 10.63 -22.74
CA THR A 298 -8.15 11.92 -22.02
C THR A 298 -8.92 13.00 -22.78
N LYS A 299 -9.45 12.69 -23.97
CA LYS A 299 -10.42 13.50 -24.71
C LYS A 299 -11.83 13.02 -24.39
#